data_AF-A0A0N4X5J1-F1
#
_entry.id   AF-A0A0N4X5J1-F1
#
_cell.length_a   1.000
_cell.length_b   1.000
_cell.length_c   1.000
_cell.angle_alpha   90.00
_cell.angle_beta   90.00
_cell.angle_gamma   90.00
#
_symmetry.space_group_name_H-M   'P 1'
#
loop_
_entity.id
_entity.type
_entity.pdbx_description
1 polymer ?
#
loop_
_entity_poly.entity_id
_entity_poly.type
_entity_poly.pdbx_seq_one_letter_code
_entity_poly.pdbx_strand_id
1 'polypeptide(L)'
;MTYSIQILNRETQLIYKVGIAKTDQERQRIFRWCSTGNDYVYWQDGHLYYSDSAESPASSRISGGDSNWEHGLFDWVYEEEIFGRDSKAIWWSDSGKKLAYLSREKSKEKTISLVSYPHNENYPRVVQLSYPKTHEKRLATYIVNIWDKNDRHTKQMDVQLRDSTAFHYLYGVKWVVLENQELLVATWANRLQNHISITFCDYKTAICKLVSLAYQPQ
;
A
#
# COMPACT_ATOMS: atom_id res chain seq x y z
N MET A 1 6.22 12.78 2.69
CA MET A 1 7.14 13.62 1.89
C MET A 1 7.27 13.04 0.48
N THR A 2 7.66 13.85 -0.51
CA THR A 2 7.88 13.38 -1.88
C THR A 2 9.34 13.66 -2.28
N TYR A 3 9.93 12.78 -3.10
CA TYR A 3 11.34 12.85 -3.47
C TYR A 3 11.53 12.57 -4.95
N SER A 4 12.51 13.23 -5.58
CA SER A 4 12.99 12.80 -6.90
C SER A 4 13.94 11.63 -6.70
N ILE A 5 13.77 10.54 -7.45
CA ILE A 5 14.56 9.33 -7.27
C ILE A 5 15.33 9.03 -8.55
N GLN A 6 16.60 8.70 -8.39
CA GLN A 6 17.51 8.33 -9.45
C GLN A 6 18.18 7.01 -9.09
N ILE A 7 18.37 6.15 -10.09
CA ILE A 7 19.00 4.84 -9.98
C ILE A 7 20.32 4.91 -10.75
N LEU A 8 21.42 4.58 -10.08
CA LEU A 8 22.73 4.43 -10.71
C LEU A 8 22.95 2.96 -11.08
N ASN A 9 23.14 2.67 -12.36
CA ASN A 9 23.68 1.38 -12.78
C ASN A 9 25.18 1.34 -12.42
N ARG A 10 25.57 0.39 -11.58
CA ARG A 10 26.94 0.30 -11.06
C ARG A 10 27.98 -0.15 -12.08
N GLU A 11 27.57 -0.86 -13.13
CA GLU A 11 28.47 -1.36 -14.17
C GLU A 11 28.72 -0.29 -15.24
N THR A 12 27.64 0.31 -15.74
CA THR A 12 27.73 1.32 -16.82
C THR A 12 27.96 2.73 -16.30
N GLN A 13 27.77 2.97 -15.00
CA GLN A 13 27.78 4.30 -14.36
C GLN A 13 26.72 5.27 -14.92
N LEU A 14 25.69 4.74 -15.61
CA LEU A 14 24.57 5.52 -16.12
C LEU A 14 23.51 5.74 -15.04
N ILE A 15 22.88 6.91 -15.08
CA ILE A 15 21.82 7.31 -14.14
C ILE A 15 20.47 7.31 -14.84
N TYR A 16 19.51 6.65 -14.22
CA TYR A 16 18.12 6.53 -14.69
C TYR A 16 17.18 7.19 -13.69
N LYS A 17 16.24 7.99 -14.20
CA LYS A 17 15.25 8.69 -13.36
C LYS A 17 14.04 7.79 -13.12
N VAL A 18 13.41 7.89 -11.95
CA VAL A 18 12.19 7.16 -11.63
C VAL A 18 10.98 8.04 -11.88
N GLY A 19 10.07 7.56 -12.71
CA GLY A 19 8.87 8.26 -13.13
C GLY A 19 8.26 7.59 -14.36
N ILE A 20 7.06 8.04 -14.74
CA ILE A 20 6.40 7.65 -15.99
C ILE A 20 7.14 8.27 -17.18
N ALA A 21 7.44 9.56 -17.10
CA ALA A 21 8.15 10.30 -18.14
C ALA A 21 9.68 10.29 -17.96
N LYS A 22 10.18 9.74 -16.84
CA LYS A 22 11.60 9.63 -16.49
C LYS A 22 12.28 11.00 -16.43
N THR A 23 11.65 11.98 -15.79
CA THR A 23 12.14 13.37 -15.66
C THR A 23 12.53 13.72 -14.22
N ASP A 24 13.25 14.84 -14.01
CA ASP A 24 13.62 15.29 -12.66
C ASP A 24 12.46 15.92 -11.87
N GLN A 25 11.35 16.21 -12.55
CA GLN A 25 10.19 16.86 -11.95
C GLN A 25 9.24 15.85 -11.29
N GLU A 26 9.38 14.57 -11.59
CA GLU A 26 8.51 13.52 -11.08
C GLU A 26 8.89 13.16 -9.64
N ARG A 27 7.95 13.40 -8.73
CA ARG A 27 8.14 13.24 -7.29
C ARG A 27 7.45 11.98 -6.79
N GLN A 28 8.24 11.11 -6.18
CA GLN A 28 7.84 9.79 -5.70
C GLN A 28 7.52 9.85 -4.20
N ARG A 29 6.42 9.22 -3.78
CA ARG A 29 6.12 8.94 -2.37
C ARG A 29 6.56 7.53 -1.96
N ILE A 30 6.64 6.64 -2.94
CA ILE A 30 7.05 5.25 -2.78
C ILE A 30 8.09 4.96 -3.83
N PHE A 31 9.14 4.28 -3.39
CA PHE A 31 10.03 3.53 -4.24
C PHE A 31 10.45 2.29 -3.47
N ARG A 32 10.36 1.13 -4.13
CA ARG A 32 10.73 -0.14 -3.52
C ARG A 32 11.25 -1.06 -4.60
N TRP A 33 12.51 -1.48 -4.46
CA TRP A 33 13.04 -2.62 -5.18
C TRP A 33 12.19 -3.86 -4.91
N CYS A 34 12.07 -4.71 -5.91
CA CYS A 34 11.59 -6.07 -5.72
C CYS A 34 12.48 -6.78 -4.69
N SER A 35 11.92 -7.77 -3.97
CA SER A 35 12.71 -8.56 -3.03
C SER A 35 13.81 -9.38 -3.72
N THR A 36 13.64 -9.62 -5.03
CA THR A 36 14.59 -10.34 -5.87
C THR A 36 14.80 -9.58 -7.18
N GLY A 37 16.05 -9.40 -7.60
CA GLY A 37 16.37 -8.74 -8.87
C GLY A 37 16.42 -7.21 -8.78
N ASN A 38 16.43 -6.56 -9.94
CA ASN A 38 16.60 -5.11 -10.11
C ASN A 38 15.35 -4.44 -10.72
N ASP A 39 14.20 -5.09 -10.66
CA ASP A 39 12.91 -4.46 -10.92
C ASP A 39 12.40 -3.74 -9.67
N TYR A 40 11.47 -2.80 -9.85
CA TYR A 40 10.97 -1.98 -8.76
C TYR A 40 9.55 -1.51 -9.01
N VAL A 41 8.92 -1.06 -7.92
CA VAL A 41 7.67 -0.31 -7.94
C VAL A 41 7.87 1.09 -7.40
N TYR A 42 7.09 2.01 -7.94
CA TYR A 42 7.06 3.40 -7.51
C TYR A 42 5.63 3.93 -7.52
N TRP A 43 5.43 5.04 -6.82
CA TRP A 43 4.14 5.72 -6.73
C TRP A 43 4.18 7.03 -7.52
N GLN A 44 3.20 7.25 -8.38
CA GLN A 44 3.03 8.49 -9.13
C GLN A 44 1.54 8.84 -9.20
N ASP A 45 1.20 10.07 -8.82
CA ASP A 45 -0.15 10.66 -8.94
C ASP A 45 -1.30 9.78 -8.42
N GLY A 46 -1.08 9.13 -7.28
CA GLY A 46 -2.07 8.30 -6.60
C GLY A 46 -1.97 6.80 -6.91
N HIS A 47 -1.21 6.42 -7.94
CA HIS A 47 -1.16 5.06 -8.47
C HIS A 47 0.22 4.42 -8.34
N LEU A 48 0.23 3.09 -8.35
CA LEU A 48 1.44 2.28 -8.35
C LEU A 48 1.82 1.86 -9.77
N TYR A 49 3.10 1.95 -10.05
CA TYR A 49 3.72 1.56 -11.30
C TYR A 49 4.85 0.57 -11.04
N TYR A 50 5.01 -0.38 -11.95
CA TYR A 50 6.05 -1.38 -11.94
C TYR A 50 6.99 -1.16 -13.13
N SER A 51 8.29 -1.30 -12.92
CA SER A 51 9.31 -1.25 -13.98
C SER A 51 10.23 -2.46 -13.87
N ASP A 52 10.49 -3.12 -15.02
CA ASP A 52 11.29 -4.34 -15.08
C ASP A 52 12.79 -4.11 -14.78
N SER A 53 13.27 -2.89 -14.96
CA SER A 53 14.66 -2.49 -14.69
C SER A 53 14.77 -0.96 -14.66
N ALA A 54 15.95 -0.44 -14.31
CA ALA A 54 16.22 0.99 -14.37
C ALA A 54 16.20 1.51 -15.82
N GLU A 55 16.68 0.68 -16.74
CA GLU A 55 16.85 0.90 -18.17
C GLU A 55 15.54 0.76 -18.95
N SER A 56 14.51 0.15 -18.35
CA SER A 56 13.24 -0.10 -19.02
C SER A 56 12.63 1.22 -19.52
N PRO A 57 12.29 1.31 -20.82
CA PRO A 57 11.82 2.56 -21.43
C PRO A 57 10.43 2.96 -20.95
N ALA A 58 9.65 2.00 -20.44
CA ALA A 58 8.31 2.22 -19.94
C ALA A 58 8.06 1.42 -18.66
N SER A 59 7.09 1.89 -17.88
CA SER A 59 6.60 1.25 -16.68
C SER A 59 5.12 0.91 -16.85
N SER A 60 4.67 -0.20 -16.26
CA SER A 60 3.26 -0.60 -16.29
C SER A 60 2.55 -0.10 -15.05
N ARG A 61 1.39 0.54 -15.20
CA ARG A 61 0.52 0.84 -14.07
C ARG A 61 -0.09 -0.46 -13.55
N ILE A 62 0.07 -0.74 -12.25
CA ILE A 62 -0.40 -1.99 -11.63
C ILE A 62 -1.67 -1.81 -10.79
N SER A 63 -1.97 -0.57 -10.37
CA SER A 63 -3.21 -0.25 -9.63
C SER A 63 -4.32 0.26 -10.54
N GLY A 64 -5.55 -0.21 -10.36
CA GLY A 64 -6.75 0.26 -11.06
C GLY A 64 -7.29 1.59 -10.52
N GLY A 65 -8.54 1.94 -10.84
CA GLY A 65 -9.25 3.11 -10.30
C GLY A 65 -8.99 4.44 -11.02
N ASP A 66 -9.73 5.48 -10.62
CA ASP A 66 -9.54 6.86 -11.07
C ASP A 66 -8.75 7.68 -10.04
N SER A 67 -8.69 9.01 -10.23
CA SER A 67 -7.95 9.92 -9.35
C SER A 67 -8.51 10.04 -7.92
N ASN A 68 -9.72 9.53 -7.67
CA ASN A 68 -10.32 9.49 -6.33
C ASN A 68 -9.69 8.42 -5.45
N TRP A 69 -8.90 7.50 -6.01
CA TRP A 69 -8.21 6.46 -5.28
C TRP A 69 -6.77 6.84 -4.94
N GLU A 70 -6.29 6.27 -3.84
CA GLU A 70 -4.90 6.31 -3.37
C GLU A 70 -4.44 4.86 -3.17
N HIS A 71 -3.32 4.49 -3.78
CA HIS A 71 -2.79 3.13 -3.74
C HIS A 71 -1.42 3.08 -3.06
N GLY A 72 -1.21 2.06 -2.24
CA GLY A 72 0.06 1.76 -1.59
C GLY A 72 0.44 2.73 -0.47
N LEU A 73 -0.42 3.67 -0.09
CA LEU A 73 -0.15 4.64 0.95
C LEU A 73 -1.20 4.63 2.05
N PHE A 74 -0.71 4.68 3.28
CA PHE A 74 -1.52 4.87 4.45
C PHE A 74 -2.01 6.32 4.59
N ASP A 75 -3.14 6.49 5.27
CA ASP A 75 -3.58 7.74 5.83
C ASP A 75 -2.82 8.01 7.13
N TRP A 76 -3.10 9.15 7.76
CA TRP A 76 -2.36 9.59 8.94
C TRP A 76 -2.50 8.61 10.12
N VAL A 77 -3.70 8.07 10.36
CA VAL A 77 -3.94 7.15 11.49
C VAL A 77 -3.16 5.85 11.31
N TYR A 78 -3.19 5.27 10.11
CA TYR A 78 -2.41 4.08 9.85
C TYR A 78 -0.91 4.34 9.93
N GLU A 79 -0.44 5.46 9.37
CA GLU A 79 0.99 5.83 9.41
C GLU A 79 1.47 6.02 10.85
N GLU A 80 0.84 6.87 11.67
CA GLU A 80 1.37 7.24 12.99
C GLU A 80 1.01 6.23 14.09
N GLU A 81 -0.24 5.73 14.12
CA GLU A 81 -0.78 5.00 15.27
C GLU A 81 -0.70 3.47 15.12
N ILE A 82 -0.66 2.95 13.89
CA ILE A 82 -0.71 1.50 13.62
C ILE A 82 0.62 0.97 13.08
N PHE A 83 1.19 1.62 12.06
CA PHE A 83 2.40 1.17 11.36
C PHE A 83 3.67 1.94 11.74
N GLY A 84 3.65 2.68 12.85
CA GLY A 84 4.86 3.21 13.48
C GLY A 84 5.69 4.14 12.59
N ARG A 85 5.03 5.06 11.89
CA ARG A 85 5.57 6.03 10.92
C ARG A 85 6.05 5.46 9.59
N ASP A 86 5.64 4.24 9.23
CA ASP A 86 5.74 3.81 7.83
C ASP A 86 4.45 4.15 7.08
N SER A 87 4.55 5.07 6.12
CA SER A 87 3.45 5.45 5.24
C SER A 87 3.16 4.45 4.14
N LYS A 88 4.03 3.44 3.92
CA LYS A 88 3.95 2.54 2.77
C LYS A 88 3.10 1.32 3.10
N ALA A 89 2.00 1.18 2.37
CA ALA A 89 1.09 0.05 2.41
C ALA A 89 1.35 -0.91 1.22
N ILE A 90 2.62 -1.29 1.02
CA ILE A 90 3.05 -2.23 -0.03
C ILE A 90 4.00 -3.29 0.53
N TRP A 91 3.85 -4.54 0.07
CA TRP A 91 4.66 -5.68 0.52
C TRP A 91 4.93 -6.64 -0.64
N TRP A 92 6.20 -6.76 -1.04
CA TRP A 92 6.65 -7.80 -1.95
C TRP A 92 6.62 -9.17 -1.25
N SER A 93 6.19 -10.20 -1.97
CA SER A 93 6.40 -11.58 -1.57
C SER A 93 7.88 -11.91 -1.53
N ASP A 94 8.31 -12.84 -0.68
CA ASP A 94 9.74 -13.18 -0.57
C ASP A 94 10.33 -13.60 -1.93
N SER A 95 9.57 -14.31 -2.77
CA SER A 95 10.01 -14.69 -4.12
C SER A 95 10.05 -13.55 -5.15
N GLY A 96 9.56 -12.36 -4.82
CA GLY A 96 9.44 -11.22 -5.74
C GLY A 96 8.38 -11.37 -6.83
N LYS A 97 7.60 -12.45 -6.83
CA LYS A 97 6.59 -12.73 -7.86
C LYS A 97 5.27 -12.00 -7.63
N LYS A 98 4.97 -11.58 -6.40
CA LYS A 98 3.71 -10.91 -6.06
C LYS A 98 3.96 -9.67 -5.23
N LEU A 99 3.09 -8.67 -5.41
CA LEU A 99 3.04 -7.47 -4.60
C LEU A 99 1.66 -7.34 -3.99
N ALA A 100 1.58 -7.36 -2.66
CA ALA A 100 0.38 -6.94 -1.95
C ALA A 100 0.43 -5.43 -1.74
N TYR A 101 -0.71 -4.76 -1.91
CA TYR A 101 -0.84 -3.34 -1.58
C TYR A 101 -2.27 -3.01 -1.18
N LEU A 102 -2.42 -1.93 -0.43
CA LEU A 102 -3.75 -1.43 -0.08
C LEU A 102 -4.20 -0.30 -0.99
N SER A 103 -5.50 -0.21 -1.20
CA SER A 103 -6.16 0.87 -1.92
C SER A 103 -7.22 1.51 -1.04
N ARG A 104 -7.30 2.83 -1.02
CA ARG A 104 -8.39 3.57 -0.36
C ARG A 104 -8.96 4.64 -1.26
N GLU A 105 -10.21 5.00 -1.02
CA GLU A 105 -10.86 6.13 -1.67
C GLU A 105 -10.65 7.40 -0.83
N LYS A 106 -10.16 8.48 -1.44
CA LYS A 106 -9.78 9.74 -0.76
C LYS A 106 -10.98 10.53 -0.22
N SER A 107 -12.15 10.39 -0.85
CA SER A 107 -13.33 11.26 -0.66
C SER A 107 -14.11 11.01 0.63
N LYS A 108 -13.88 9.88 1.30
CA LYS A 108 -14.78 9.39 2.36
C LYS A 108 -14.49 9.96 3.74
N GLU A 109 -13.34 10.59 3.95
CA GLU A 109 -12.84 10.98 5.27
C GLU A 109 -13.06 12.47 5.57
N LYS A 110 -13.21 12.82 6.85
CA LYS A 110 -13.18 14.24 7.27
C LYS A 110 -11.74 14.73 7.37
N THR A 111 -11.53 16.00 7.05
CA THR A 111 -10.23 16.66 7.17
C THR A 111 -10.20 17.70 8.28
N ILE A 112 -9.00 17.98 8.77
CA ILE A 112 -8.67 19.18 9.54
C ILE A 112 -7.80 20.10 8.70
N SER A 113 -7.90 21.40 8.96
CA SER A 113 -7.04 22.42 8.34
C SER A 113 -5.82 22.67 9.22
N LEU A 114 -4.62 22.54 8.65
CA LEU A 114 -3.36 22.95 9.26
C LEU A 114 -2.82 24.16 8.52
N VAL A 115 -2.36 25.17 9.25
CA VAL A 115 -1.71 26.35 8.65
C VAL A 115 -0.21 26.13 8.66
N SER A 116 0.41 26.20 7.48
CA SER A 116 1.85 26.10 7.28
C SER A 116 2.42 27.46 6.91
N TYR A 117 3.55 27.81 7.53
CA TYR A 117 4.30 29.05 7.28
C TYR A 117 5.67 28.71 6.68
N PRO A 118 5.74 28.39 5.37
CA PRO A 118 7.00 28.03 4.72
C PRO A 118 7.92 29.24 4.63
N HIS A 119 9.22 29.03 4.90
CA HIS A 119 10.22 30.10 4.93
C HIS A 119 10.37 30.87 3.61
N ASN A 120 10.10 30.21 2.48
CA ASN A 120 10.34 30.76 1.14
C ASN A 120 9.11 31.44 0.52
N GLU A 121 8.07 31.73 1.32
CA GLU A 121 6.83 32.32 0.81
C GLU A 121 6.29 33.40 1.74
N ASN A 122 5.69 34.44 1.14
CA ASN A 122 5.19 35.60 1.88
C ASN A 122 3.83 35.37 2.54
N TYR A 123 3.13 34.29 2.19
CA TYR A 123 1.79 33.98 2.69
C TYR A 123 1.69 32.55 3.21
N PRO A 124 0.90 32.32 4.28
CA PRO A 124 0.68 30.97 4.79
C PRO A 124 -0.11 30.13 3.80
N ARG A 125 0.09 28.81 3.87
CA ARG A 125 -0.69 27.82 3.13
C ARG A 125 -1.59 27.05 4.09
N VAL A 126 -2.80 26.74 3.65
CA VAL A 126 -3.69 25.82 4.38
C VAL A 126 -3.53 24.42 3.80
N VAL A 127 -3.09 23.48 4.63
CA VAL A 127 -2.97 22.05 4.30
C VAL A 127 -4.19 21.33 4.86
N GLN A 128 -4.84 20.52 4.04
CA GLN A 128 -5.92 19.63 4.47
C GLN A 128 -5.34 18.26 4.83
N LEU A 129 -5.59 17.80 6.05
CA LEU A 129 -5.18 16.47 6.52
C LEU A 129 -6.41 15.65 6.88
N SER A 130 -6.59 14.48 6.26
CA SER A 130 -7.60 13.52 6.71
C SER A 130 -7.30 13.07 8.14
N TYR A 131 -8.24 13.31 9.04
CA TYR A 131 -8.05 13.06 10.47
C TYR A 131 -9.39 12.71 11.13
N PRO A 132 -9.69 11.41 11.35
CA PRO A 132 -10.88 11.02 12.07
C PRO A 132 -10.69 11.27 13.57
N LYS A 133 -11.43 12.25 14.11
CA LYS A 133 -11.49 12.48 15.56
C LYS A 133 -12.18 11.33 16.29
N THR A 134 -12.06 11.31 17.61
CA THR A 134 -12.76 10.36 18.48
C THR A 134 -14.25 10.28 18.11
N HIS A 135 -14.75 9.04 18.04
CA HIS A 135 -16.11 8.69 17.60
C HIS A 135 -16.52 9.03 16.16
N GLU A 136 -15.61 9.54 15.31
CA GLU A 136 -15.91 9.73 13.89
C GLU A 136 -16.25 8.39 13.22
N LYS A 137 -17.32 8.36 12.42
CA LYS A 137 -17.80 7.14 11.76
C LYS A 137 -17.22 6.96 10.36
N ARG A 138 -16.81 8.06 9.73
CA ARG A 138 -16.15 8.09 8.42
C ARG A 138 -14.66 7.81 8.57
N LEU A 139 -14.30 6.53 8.51
CA LEU A 139 -12.94 6.04 8.65
C LEU A 139 -12.37 5.59 7.29
N ALA A 140 -11.06 5.72 7.12
CA ALA A 140 -10.34 5.18 5.97
C ALA A 140 -10.56 3.67 5.88
N THR A 141 -11.18 3.20 4.79
CA THR A 141 -11.39 1.77 4.53
C THR A 141 -10.45 1.34 3.43
N TYR A 142 -9.70 0.26 3.69
CA TYR A 142 -8.69 -0.26 2.77
C TYR A 142 -9.16 -1.54 2.09
N ILE A 143 -8.91 -1.60 0.79
CA ILE A 143 -9.07 -2.79 -0.03
C ILE A 143 -7.70 -3.45 -0.19
N VAL A 144 -7.62 -4.73 0.16
CA VAL A 144 -6.40 -5.54 -0.08
C VAL A 144 -6.36 -5.94 -1.55
N ASN A 145 -5.25 -5.62 -2.21
CA ASN A 145 -5.00 -5.99 -3.59
C ASN A 145 -3.71 -6.79 -3.66
N ILE A 146 -3.68 -7.79 -4.54
CA ILE A 146 -2.46 -8.54 -4.85
C ILE A 146 -2.26 -8.46 -6.36
N TRP A 147 -1.09 -7.99 -6.77
CA TRP A 147 -0.62 -8.02 -8.14
C TRP A 147 0.36 -9.18 -8.33
N ASP A 148 0.20 -9.95 -9.40
CA ASP A 148 1.15 -11.00 -9.80
C ASP A 148 1.99 -10.52 -10.99
N LYS A 149 3.31 -10.66 -10.86
CA LYS A 149 4.30 -10.19 -11.83
C LYS A 149 4.31 -11.02 -13.11
N ASN A 150 3.96 -12.30 -13.04
CA ASN A 150 3.93 -13.16 -14.21
C ASN A 150 2.67 -12.87 -15.03
N ASP A 151 1.52 -12.79 -14.36
CA ASP A 151 0.24 -12.55 -15.00
C ASP A 151 0.01 -11.06 -15.33
N ARG A 152 0.85 -10.18 -14.79
CA ARG A 152 0.75 -8.71 -14.87
C ARG A 152 -0.61 -8.16 -14.47
N HIS A 153 -1.32 -8.89 -13.60
CA HIS A 153 -2.70 -8.60 -13.26
C HIS A 153 -2.90 -8.43 -11.75
N THR A 154 -3.66 -7.40 -11.38
CA THR A 154 -4.10 -7.16 -9.99
C THR A 154 -5.42 -7.83 -9.75
N LYS A 155 -5.52 -8.56 -8.63
CA LYS A 155 -6.80 -9.02 -8.08
C LYS A 155 -7.08 -8.29 -6.77
N GLN A 156 -8.29 -7.78 -6.64
CA GLN A 156 -8.85 -7.37 -5.36
C GLN A 156 -9.18 -8.62 -4.56
N MET A 157 -8.79 -8.66 -3.29
CA MET A 157 -9.07 -9.79 -2.41
C MET A 157 -10.44 -9.63 -1.74
N ASP A 158 -11.23 -10.70 -1.73
CA ASP A 158 -12.41 -10.85 -0.88
C ASP A 158 -11.97 -11.22 0.55
N VAL A 159 -12.02 -10.25 1.46
CA VAL A 159 -11.62 -10.46 2.86
C VAL A 159 -12.79 -10.93 3.69
N GLN A 160 -12.78 -12.22 4.04
CA GLN A 160 -13.86 -12.87 4.78
C GLN A 160 -13.59 -12.79 6.28
N LEU A 161 -14.16 -11.77 6.93
CA LEU A 161 -14.16 -11.62 8.40
C LEU A 161 -15.51 -12.08 8.98
N ARG A 162 -15.55 -12.37 10.29
CA ARG A 162 -16.78 -12.84 10.97
C ARG A 162 -17.94 -11.84 10.85
N ASP A 163 -17.63 -10.56 10.97
CA ASP A 163 -18.56 -9.46 10.72
C ASP A 163 -17.98 -8.61 9.59
N SER A 164 -18.25 -9.01 8.35
CA SER A 164 -17.74 -8.30 7.17
C SER A 164 -18.32 -6.89 7.00
N THR A 165 -19.38 -6.54 7.74
CA THR A 165 -20.01 -5.21 7.67
C THR A 165 -19.43 -4.23 8.68
N ALA A 166 -18.83 -4.72 9.75
CA ALA A 166 -18.16 -3.89 10.73
C ALA A 166 -16.82 -3.36 10.21
N PHE A 167 -16.44 -2.19 10.72
CA PHE A 167 -15.14 -1.60 10.44
C PHE A 167 -14.02 -2.37 11.15
N HIS A 168 -12.96 -2.66 10.41
CA HIS A 168 -11.75 -3.32 10.90
C HIS A 168 -10.51 -2.52 10.51
N TYR A 169 -9.57 -2.43 11.44
CA TYR A 169 -8.22 -1.95 11.17
C TYR A 169 -7.33 -3.11 10.75
N LEU A 170 -6.49 -2.90 9.74
CA LEU A 170 -5.43 -3.84 9.39
C LEU A 170 -4.18 -3.50 10.21
N TYR A 171 -3.69 -4.43 11.03
CA TYR A 171 -2.57 -4.24 11.96
C TYR A 171 -1.27 -4.82 11.46
N GLY A 172 -1.34 -5.75 10.52
CA GLY A 172 -0.15 -6.42 10.03
C GLY A 172 -0.40 -7.16 8.74
N VAL A 173 0.62 -7.14 7.87
CA VAL A 173 0.62 -7.84 6.59
C VAL A 173 1.98 -8.52 6.45
N LYS A 174 1.97 -9.81 6.14
CA LYS A 174 3.20 -10.57 5.93
C LYS A 174 2.98 -11.68 4.92
N TRP A 175 3.94 -11.89 4.03
CA TRP A 175 3.96 -13.05 3.16
C TRP A 175 4.50 -14.28 3.90
N VAL A 176 3.90 -15.44 3.66
CA VAL A 176 4.36 -16.73 4.18
C VAL A 176 4.27 -17.78 3.09
N VAL A 177 5.08 -18.83 3.21
CA VAL A 177 4.99 -20.01 2.34
C VAL A 177 4.44 -21.17 3.15
N LEU A 178 3.30 -21.72 2.72
CA LEU A 178 2.70 -22.94 3.27
C LEU A 178 2.49 -23.92 2.13
N GLU A 179 2.95 -25.17 2.29
CA GLU A 179 2.78 -26.23 1.28
C GLU A 179 3.22 -25.80 -0.14
N ASN A 180 4.35 -25.08 -0.24
CA ASN A 180 4.90 -24.48 -1.48
C ASN A 180 4.00 -23.42 -2.14
N GLN A 181 3.01 -22.90 -1.43
CA GLN A 181 2.17 -21.78 -1.84
C GLN A 181 2.51 -20.52 -1.05
N GLU A 182 2.78 -19.43 -1.76
CA GLU A 182 2.88 -18.10 -1.16
C GLU A 182 1.49 -17.55 -0.86
N LEU A 183 1.24 -17.27 0.42
CA LEU A 183 0.01 -16.71 0.93
C LEU A 183 0.31 -15.39 1.65
N LEU A 184 -0.62 -14.44 1.54
CA LEU A 184 -0.57 -13.21 2.32
C LEU A 184 -1.30 -13.43 3.64
N VAL A 185 -0.64 -13.25 4.76
CA VAL A 185 -1.26 -13.20 6.08
C VAL A 185 -1.60 -11.76 6.40
N ALA A 186 -2.87 -11.49 6.66
CA ALA A 186 -3.37 -10.20 7.10
C ALA A 186 -3.97 -10.32 8.50
N THR A 187 -3.55 -9.44 9.40
CA THR A 187 -4.03 -9.38 10.79
C THR A 187 -4.93 -8.17 10.96
N TRP A 188 -6.13 -8.40 11.45
CA TRP A 188 -7.20 -7.42 11.57
C TRP A 188 -7.59 -7.25 13.03
N ALA A 189 -7.85 -6.02 13.44
CA ALA A 189 -8.48 -5.69 14.71
C ALA A 189 -9.85 -5.07 14.45
N ASN A 190 -10.87 -5.42 15.23
CA ASN A 190 -12.13 -4.68 15.19
C ASN A 190 -11.92 -3.23 15.66
N ARG A 191 -12.91 -2.36 15.41
CA ARG A 191 -12.81 -0.93 15.79
C ARG A 191 -12.49 -0.67 17.27
N LEU A 192 -12.98 -1.50 18.18
CA LEU A 192 -12.69 -1.39 19.63
C LEU A 192 -11.31 -1.95 20.01
N GLN A 193 -10.60 -2.59 19.07
CA GLN A 193 -9.27 -3.17 19.24
C GLN A 193 -9.19 -4.24 20.33
N ASN A 194 -10.30 -4.96 20.56
CA ASN A 194 -10.40 -6.01 21.58
C ASN A 194 -10.60 -7.41 20.97
N HIS A 195 -10.76 -7.51 19.66
CA HIS A 195 -10.80 -8.77 18.93
C HIS A 195 -9.84 -8.74 17.74
N ILE A 196 -8.99 -9.75 17.65
CA ILE A 196 -8.06 -9.95 16.54
C ILE A 196 -8.56 -11.09 15.64
N SER A 197 -8.48 -10.89 14.34
CA SER A 197 -8.77 -11.87 13.30
C SER A 197 -7.58 -11.98 12.37
N ILE A 198 -7.23 -13.20 11.97
CA ILE A 198 -6.11 -13.44 11.04
C ILE A 198 -6.70 -14.11 9.80
N THR A 199 -6.32 -13.64 8.61
CA THR A 199 -6.76 -14.20 7.33
C THR A 199 -5.57 -14.61 6.48
N PHE A 200 -5.68 -15.75 5.78
CA PHE A 200 -4.77 -16.13 4.71
C PHE A 200 -5.39 -15.79 3.35
N CYS A 201 -4.72 -14.97 2.56
CA CYS A 201 -5.13 -14.59 1.21
C CYS A 201 -4.37 -15.38 0.15
N ASP A 202 -5.14 -15.94 -0.77
CA ASP A 202 -4.62 -16.62 -1.95
C ASP A 202 -4.93 -15.79 -3.21
N TYR A 203 -3.88 -15.45 -3.97
CA TYR A 203 -4.00 -14.77 -5.25
C TYR A 203 -4.80 -15.57 -6.29
N LYS A 204 -4.69 -16.90 -6.30
CA LYS A 204 -5.37 -17.74 -7.30
C LYS A 204 -6.88 -17.60 -7.17
N THR A 205 -7.40 -17.77 -5.95
CA THR A 205 -8.83 -17.69 -5.65
C THR A 205 -9.32 -16.27 -5.44
N ALA A 206 -8.44 -15.31 -5.16
CA ALA A 206 -8.76 -13.94 -4.76
C ALA A 206 -9.55 -13.85 -3.44
N ILE A 207 -9.33 -14.79 -2.52
CA ILE A 207 -10.05 -14.87 -1.24
C ILE A 207 -9.05 -14.82 -0.09
N CYS A 208 -9.31 -13.98 0.91
CA CYS A 208 -8.70 -14.05 2.23
C CYS A 208 -9.63 -14.77 3.21
N LYS A 209 -9.29 -16.01 3.55
CA LYS A 209 -10.09 -16.82 4.47
C LYS A 209 -9.66 -16.59 5.92
N LEU A 210 -10.64 -16.37 6.80
CA LEU A 210 -10.41 -16.31 8.24
C LEU A 210 -9.85 -17.64 8.74
N VAL A 211 -8.81 -17.56 9.56
CA VAL A 211 -8.31 -18.70 10.31
C VAL A 211 -9.32 -19.05 11.39
N SER A 212 -9.95 -20.22 11.29
CA SER A 212 -10.65 -20.79 12.43
C SER A 212 -9.60 -21.41 13.36
N LEU A 213 -9.27 -20.73 14.45
CA LEU A 213 -8.67 -21.41 15.60
C LEU A 213 -9.78 -22.32 16.16
N ALA A 214 -9.77 -23.59 15.75
CA ALA A 214 -10.49 -24.62 16.48
C ALA A 214 -9.83 -24.69 17.86
N TYR A 215 -10.45 -24.03 18.84
CA TYR A 215 -10.14 -24.30 20.23
C TYR A 215 -10.58 -25.75 20.47
N GLN A 216 -9.63 -26.68 20.53
CA GLN A 216 -9.85 -27.98 21.13
C GLN A 216 -9.52 -27.83 22.62
N PRO A 217 -10.51 -27.62 23.50
CA PRO A 217 -10.26 -27.80 24.93
C PRO A 217 -9.85 -29.25 25.14
N GLN A 218 -8.68 -29.44 25.77
CA GLN A 218 -8.36 -30.70 26.45
C GLN A 218 -9.27 -30.85 27.67
#